data_AF-I2N2E1-F1
#
_entry.id   AF-I2N2E1-F1
#
_cell.length_a   1.000
_cell.length_b   1.000
_cell.length_c   1.000
_cell.angle_alpha   90.00
_cell.angle_beta   90.00
_cell.angle_gamma   90.00
#
_symmetry.space_group_name_H-M   'P 1'
#
loop_
_entity.id
_entity.type
_entity.pdbx_description
1 polymer ?
#
loop_
_entity_poly.entity_id
_entity_poly.type
_entity_poly.pdbx_seq_one_letter_code
_entity_poly.pdbx_strand_id
1 'polypeptide(L)'
;MRRERFHAFALEALGKGPDVRGAEPWDRGDHTVGLHVTFSTGAQVWISITTALAPGEKHESAEAPVHAEPPAEVPVPELYQDGSTTPEKVKHYLAAVMANSGCDEIALVYPYADDGHPGFGLQFHNGAKVFCLLVHSARPGQSPGAKYELQAAF
;
A
#
# COMPACT_ATOMS: atom_id res chain seq x y z
N MET A 1 -12.95 0.20 6.49
CA MET A 1 -12.17 -0.92 7.02
C MET A 1 -11.30 -0.53 8.24
N ARG A 2 -11.28 -1.32 9.32
CA ARG A 2 -10.36 -1.15 10.47
C ARG A 2 -8.94 -1.64 10.14
N ARG A 3 -7.93 -1.21 10.93
CA ARG A 3 -6.49 -1.43 10.64
C ARG A 3 -6.12 -2.89 10.43
N GLU A 4 -6.52 -3.77 11.33
CA GLU A 4 -6.15 -5.19 11.31
C GLU A 4 -6.79 -5.89 10.10
N ARG A 5 -8.05 -5.56 9.81
CA ARG A 5 -8.79 -6.08 8.65
C ARG A 5 -8.19 -5.57 7.33
N PHE A 6 -7.81 -4.29 7.30
CA PHE A 6 -7.10 -3.71 6.16
C PHE A 6 -5.73 -4.35 5.94
N HIS A 7 -4.97 -4.62 7.01
CA HIS A 7 -3.65 -5.24 6.89
C HIS A 7 -3.73 -6.62 6.24
N ALA A 8 -4.65 -7.47 6.70
CA ALA A 8 -4.90 -8.79 6.10
C ALA A 8 -5.34 -8.67 4.63
N PHE A 9 -6.27 -7.75 4.35
CA PHE A 9 -6.72 -7.47 2.99
C PHE A 9 -5.58 -7.00 2.07
N ALA A 10 -4.75 -6.09 2.54
CA ALA A 10 -3.64 -5.53 1.75
C ALA A 10 -2.58 -6.58 1.43
N LEU A 11 -2.30 -7.51 2.34
CA LEU A 11 -1.40 -8.64 2.07
C LEU A 11 -1.91 -9.50 0.90
N GLU A 12 -3.20 -9.83 0.93
CA GLU A 12 -3.83 -10.62 -0.14
C GLU A 12 -3.89 -9.85 -1.46
N ALA A 13 -4.36 -8.61 -1.44
CA ALA A 13 -4.55 -7.79 -2.64
C ALA A 13 -3.21 -7.49 -3.32
N LEU A 14 -2.20 -7.06 -2.57
CA LEU A 14 -0.88 -6.77 -3.14
C LEU A 14 -0.17 -8.05 -3.60
N GLY A 15 -0.35 -9.17 -2.90
CA GLY A 15 0.21 -10.47 -3.30
C GLY A 15 -0.30 -10.98 -4.65
N LYS A 16 -1.43 -10.46 -5.15
CA LYS A 16 -1.99 -10.76 -6.48
C LYS A 16 -1.48 -9.84 -7.59
N GLY A 17 -0.67 -8.82 -7.26
CA GLY A 17 -0.12 -7.89 -8.25
C GLY A 17 0.81 -8.59 -9.25
N PRO A 18 0.78 -8.25 -10.54
CA PRO A 18 1.49 -8.99 -11.60
C PRO A 18 3.01 -9.05 -11.42
N ASP A 19 3.63 -7.99 -10.93
CA ASP A 19 5.06 -7.89 -10.63
C ASP A 19 5.39 -8.11 -9.14
N VAL A 20 4.43 -8.57 -8.33
CA VAL A 20 4.67 -8.88 -6.92
C VAL A 20 5.03 -10.36 -6.78
N ARG A 21 6.19 -10.63 -6.20
CA ARG A 21 6.62 -11.99 -5.84
C ARG A 21 6.04 -12.42 -4.49
N GLY A 22 5.92 -11.48 -3.56
CA GLY A 22 5.37 -11.75 -2.23
C GLY A 22 5.06 -10.48 -1.46
N ALA A 23 4.06 -10.57 -0.59
CA ALA A 23 3.71 -9.54 0.38
C ALA A 23 3.60 -10.20 1.76
N GLU A 24 4.31 -9.65 2.74
CA GLU A 24 4.44 -10.23 4.07
C GLU A 24 4.15 -9.19 5.16
N PRO A 25 3.65 -9.62 6.34
CA PRO A 25 3.58 -8.76 7.50
C PRO A 25 4.95 -8.18 7.83
N TRP A 26 5.00 -6.88 8.08
CA TRP A 26 6.20 -6.23 8.62
C TRP A 26 5.82 -5.49 9.90
N ASP A 27 6.49 -5.85 10.98
CA ASP A 27 6.39 -5.13 12.24
C ASP A 27 7.43 -4.00 12.26
N ARG A 28 6.94 -2.77 12.36
CA ARG A 28 7.77 -1.56 12.43
C ARG A 28 8.17 -1.21 13.87
N GLY A 29 7.71 -1.98 14.87
CA GLY A 29 7.75 -1.62 16.28
C GLY A 29 6.71 -0.54 16.64
N ASP A 30 6.54 -0.27 17.93
CA ASP A 30 5.75 0.83 18.49
C ASP A 30 4.31 0.95 17.93
N HIS A 31 3.58 -0.17 17.92
CA HIS A 31 2.16 -0.24 17.50
C HIS A 31 1.87 0.12 16.03
N THR A 32 2.89 0.28 15.20
CA THR A 32 2.72 0.52 13.76
C THR A 32 2.75 -0.78 12.96
N VAL A 33 1.67 -1.03 12.23
CA VAL A 33 1.53 -2.18 11.33
C VAL A 33 2.10 -1.80 9.97
N GLY A 34 2.80 -2.73 9.32
CA GLY A 34 3.36 -2.51 8.00
C GLY A 34 3.34 -3.75 7.11
N LEU A 35 3.77 -3.54 5.87
CA LEU A 35 3.89 -4.55 4.84
C LEU A 35 5.31 -4.55 4.31
N HIS A 36 5.83 -5.73 4.02
CA HIS A 36 7.03 -5.92 3.23
C HIS A 36 6.61 -6.50 1.88
N VAL A 37 6.91 -5.81 0.79
CA VAL A 37 6.61 -6.26 -0.58
C VAL A 37 7.90 -6.55 -1.29
N THR A 38 8.03 -7.77 -1.80
CA THR A 38 9.12 -8.19 -2.69
C THR A 38 8.57 -8.31 -4.10
N PHE A 39 9.23 -7.66 -5.06
CA PHE A 39 8.83 -7.68 -6.45
C PHE A 39 9.50 -8.80 -7.26
N SER A 40 9.05 -9.00 -8.50
CA SER A 40 9.50 -10.07 -9.41
C SER A 40 11.00 -10.01 -9.71
N THR A 41 11.62 -8.82 -9.70
CA THR A 41 13.08 -8.62 -9.81
C THR A 41 13.85 -8.95 -8.53
N GLY A 42 13.17 -9.06 -7.38
CA GLY A 42 13.79 -9.14 -6.05
C GLY A 42 14.01 -7.78 -5.39
N ALA A 43 13.66 -6.67 -6.05
CA ALA A 43 13.53 -5.37 -5.42
C ALA A 43 12.49 -5.43 -4.28
N GLN A 44 12.71 -4.67 -3.22
CA GLN A 44 11.91 -4.74 -1.99
C GLN A 44 11.49 -3.35 -1.52
N VAL A 45 10.30 -3.25 -0.95
CA VAL A 45 9.83 -2.05 -0.24
C VAL A 45 9.12 -2.40 1.07
N TRP A 46 9.27 -1.52 2.06
CA TRP A 46 8.56 -1.60 3.33
C TRP A 46 7.59 -0.43 3.43
N ILE A 47 6.35 -0.74 3.77
CA ILE A 47 5.22 0.17 3.73
C ILE A 47 4.63 0.27 5.14
N SER A 48 4.54 1.47 5.70
CA SER A 48 3.81 1.67 6.95
C SER A 48 2.35 2.00 6.69
N ILE A 49 1.47 1.45 7.52
CA ILE A 49 0.02 1.66 7.46
C ILE A 49 -0.43 2.50 8.65
N THR A 50 -1.13 3.58 8.36
CA THR A 50 -1.89 4.37 9.35
C THR A 50 -3.34 4.46 8.91
N THR A 51 -4.29 4.48 9.86
CA THR A 51 -5.73 4.55 9.54
C THR A 51 -6.41 5.71 10.25
N ALA A 52 -7.36 6.34 9.58
CA ALA A 52 -8.32 7.24 10.19
C ALA A 52 -9.72 6.61 10.14
N LEU A 53 -10.42 6.61 11.28
CA LEU A 53 -11.80 6.14 11.36
C LEU A 53 -12.73 7.04 10.53
N ALA A 54 -13.89 6.49 10.17
CA ALA A 54 -14.94 7.27 9.56
C ALA A 54 -15.40 8.41 10.49
N PRO A 55 -15.87 9.55 9.96
CA PRO A 55 -16.37 10.65 10.77
C PRO A 55 -17.43 10.18 11.80
N GLY A 56 -17.20 10.47 13.08
CA GLY A 56 -18.11 10.11 14.17
C GLY A 56 -17.96 8.68 14.71
N GLU A 57 -17.16 7.82 14.08
CA GLU A 57 -16.86 6.48 14.63
C GLU A 57 -15.87 6.56 15.80
N LYS A 58 -16.03 5.66 16.75
CA LYS A 58 -15.11 5.46 17.87
C LYS A 58 -14.40 4.12 17.76
N HIS A 59 -13.27 3.99 18.47
CA HIS A 59 -12.50 2.75 18.44
C HIS A 59 -13.25 1.59 19.09
N GLU A 60 -14.05 1.87 20.13
CA GLU A 60 -14.80 0.88 20.90
C GLU A 60 -16.10 0.43 20.22
N SER A 61 -16.53 1.14 19.18
CA SER A 61 -17.72 0.79 18.41
C SER A 61 -17.43 -0.34 17.42
N ALA A 62 -18.41 -1.21 17.20
CA ALA A 62 -18.34 -2.22 16.16
C ALA A 62 -18.10 -1.56 14.78
N GLU A 63 -17.29 -2.21 13.96
CA GLU A 63 -17.09 -1.78 12.58
C GLU A 63 -18.39 -1.94 11.78
N ALA A 64 -18.75 -0.93 11.00
CA ALA A 64 -19.87 -0.96 10.07
C ALA A 64 -19.36 -0.79 8.63
N PRO A 65 -19.00 -1.89 7.94
CA PRO A 65 -18.61 -1.85 6.53
C PRO A 65 -19.74 -1.26 5.67
N VAL A 66 -19.38 -0.48 4.66
CA VAL A 66 -20.30 0.01 3.64
C VAL A 66 -19.82 -0.52 2.30
N HIS A 67 -20.67 -1.27 1.62
CA HIS A 67 -20.39 -1.88 0.33
C HIS A 67 -21.13 -1.11 -0.78
N ALA A 68 -20.41 -0.75 -1.83
CA ALA A 68 -20.95 -0.13 -3.04
C ALA A 68 -20.10 -0.52 -4.26
N GLU A 69 -20.27 0.16 -5.39
CA GLU A 69 -19.45 -0.11 -6.58
C GLU A 69 -17.95 0.08 -6.24
N PRO A 70 -17.09 -0.92 -6.52
CA PRO A 70 -15.66 -0.78 -6.31
C PRO A 70 -15.07 0.28 -7.26
N PRO A 71 -13.83 0.76 -7.02
CA PRO A 71 -13.19 1.67 -7.95
C PRO A 71 -13.13 1.06 -9.34
N ALA A 72 -13.34 1.87 -10.38
CA ALA A 72 -13.18 1.43 -11.75
C ALA A 72 -11.76 0.88 -11.96
N GLU A 73 -11.66 -0.25 -12.68
CA GLU A 73 -10.36 -0.83 -12.99
C GLU A 73 -9.50 0.15 -13.78
N VAL A 74 -8.23 0.24 -13.41
CA VAL A 74 -7.24 1.09 -14.05
C VAL A 74 -6.13 0.25 -14.68
N PRO A 75 -5.49 0.70 -15.77
CA PRO A 75 -4.28 0.05 -16.27
C PRO A 75 -3.20 0.01 -15.18
N VAL A 76 -2.61 -1.16 -14.95
CA VAL A 76 -1.46 -1.29 -14.04
C VAL A 76 -0.23 -0.74 -14.77
N PRO A 77 0.42 0.32 -14.26
CA PRO A 77 1.57 0.94 -14.94
C PRO A 77 2.80 0.02 -14.90
N GLU A 78 3.69 0.15 -15.87
CA GLU A 78 4.95 -0.60 -15.87
C GLU A 78 5.82 -0.25 -14.66
N LEU A 79 6.07 -1.25 -13.80
CA LEU A 79 6.85 -1.08 -12.58
C LEU A 79 8.34 -0.83 -12.87
N TYR A 80 8.85 -1.38 -13.96
CA TYR A 80 10.28 -1.37 -14.26
C TYR A 80 10.64 -0.46 -15.43
N GLN A 81 11.89 0.00 -15.42
CA GLN A 81 12.56 0.61 -16.55
C GLN A 81 14.03 0.21 -16.48
N ASP A 82 14.56 -0.35 -17.57
CA ASP A 82 15.94 -0.82 -17.66
C ASP A 82 16.35 -1.78 -16.51
N GLY A 83 15.41 -2.61 -16.06
CA GLY A 83 15.61 -3.61 -15.00
C GLY A 83 15.58 -3.06 -13.56
N SER A 84 15.28 -1.78 -13.37
CA SER A 84 15.16 -1.13 -12.06
C SER A 84 13.78 -0.48 -11.87
N THR A 85 13.42 -0.16 -10.64
CA THR A 85 12.23 0.65 -10.32
C THR A 85 12.62 1.88 -9.49
N THR A 86 11.65 2.76 -9.23
CA THR A 86 11.80 3.96 -8.41
C THR A 86 10.63 4.04 -7.41
N PRO A 87 10.75 4.79 -6.30
CA PRO A 87 9.62 5.02 -5.40
C PRO A 87 8.39 5.58 -6.12
N GLU A 88 8.61 6.39 -7.16
CA GLU A 88 7.55 6.96 -7.99
C GLU A 88 6.79 5.89 -8.76
N LYS A 89 7.49 5.01 -9.47
CA LYS A 89 6.84 3.90 -10.19
C LYS A 89 6.12 2.98 -9.21
N VAL A 90 6.74 2.66 -8.07
CA VAL A 90 6.16 1.81 -7.03
C VAL A 90 4.84 2.37 -6.49
N LYS A 91 4.76 3.68 -6.16
CA LYS A 91 3.54 4.23 -5.54
C LYS A 91 2.35 4.17 -6.51
N HIS A 92 2.56 4.48 -7.79
CA HIS A 92 1.53 4.38 -8.83
C HIS A 92 1.13 2.93 -9.10
N TYR A 93 2.11 2.04 -9.19
CA TYR A 93 1.89 0.61 -9.39
C TYR A 93 1.04 -0.01 -8.26
N LEU A 94 1.43 0.21 -7.00
CA LEU A 94 0.71 -0.35 -5.85
C LEU A 94 -0.69 0.26 -5.71
N ALA A 95 -0.86 1.56 -6.01
CA ALA A 95 -2.17 2.18 -6.05
C ALA A 95 -3.09 1.52 -7.10
N ALA A 96 -2.58 1.24 -8.29
CA ALA A 96 -3.34 0.55 -9.35
C ALA A 96 -3.71 -0.89 -8.94
N VAL A 97 -2.77 -1.65 -8.35
CA VAL A 97 -3.06 -3.02 -7.84
C VAL A 97 -4.17 -2.99 -6.79
N MET A 98 -4.14 -2.01 -5.88
CA MET A 98 -5.17 -1.89 -4.84
C MET A 98 -6.52 -1.45 -5.41
N ALA A 99 -6.55 -0.53 -6.38
CA ALA A 99 -7.77 -0.14 -7.08
C ALA A 99 -8.43 -1.34 -7.78
N ASN A 100 -7.61 -2.20 -8.39
CA ASN A 100 -8.07 -3.39 -9.12
C ASN A 100 -8.31 -4.62 -8.22
N SER A 101 -8.32 -4.45 -6.90
CA SER A 101 -8.56 -5.54 -5.94
C SER A 101 -10.00 -6.07 -5.97
N GLY A 102 -10.94 -5.31 -6.56
CA GLY A 102 -12.36 -5.62 -6.57
C GLY A 102 -13.05 -5.44 -5.21
N CYS A 103 -12.39 -4.80 -4.23
CA CYS A 103 -12.97 -4.57 -2.92
C CYS A 103 -14.08 -3.50 -2.97
N ASP A 104 -15.32 -3.95 -2.75
CA ASP A 104 -16.55 -3.15 -2.76
C ASP A 104 -16.69 -2.19 -1.56
N GLU A 105 -15.80 -2.26 -0.56
CA GLU A 105 -15.73 -1.27 0.53
C GLU A 105 -14.91 -0.03 0.13
N ILE A 106 -14.03 -0.14 -0.87
CA ILE A 106 -13.15 0.95 -1.30
C ILE A 106 -13.92 1.88 -2.23
N ALA A 107 -13.88 3.17 -1.91
CA ALA A 107 -14.42 4.23 -2.77
C ALA A 107 -13.35 4.79 -3.72
N LEU A 108 -12.11 4.92 -3.24
CA LEU A 108 -11.03 5.53 -3.99
C LEU A 108 -9.67 5.00 -3.52
N VAL A 109 -8.76 4.82 -4.48
CA VAL A 109 -7.33 4.65 -4.24
C VAL A 109 -6.58 5.74 -5.00
N TYR A 110 -5.56 6.33 -4.40
CA TYR A 110 -4.80 7.40 -5.04
C TYR A 110 -3.32 7.34 -4.62
N PRO A 111 -2.38 7.48 -5.57
CA PRO A 111 -0.98 7.71 -5.24
C PRO A 111 -0.83 9.10 -4.61
N TYR A 112 0.12 9.27 -3.69
CA TYR A 112 0.44 10.58 -3.16
C TYR A 112 1.18 11.44 -4.17
N ALA A 113 1.05 12.76 -4.02
CA ALA A 113 1.83 13.72 -4.78
C ALA A 113 3.33 13.57 -4.48
N ASP A 114 4.18 14.11 -5.34
CA ASP A 114 5.62 14.16 -5.10
C ASP A 114 5.97 15.28 -4.12
N ASP A 115 5.86 14.99 -2.83
CA ASP A 115 6.20 15.89 -1.72
C ASP A 115 7.34 15.36 -0.84
N GLY A 116 8.04 14.31 -1.29
CA GLY A 116 9.12 13.65 -0.54
C GLY A 116 8.67 12.46 0.32
N HIS A 117 7.38 12.14 0.34
CA HIS A 117 6.84 11.00 1.08
C HIS A 117 6.02 10.07 0.17
N PRO A 118 6.68 9.30 -0.72
CA PRO A 118 5.98 8.48 -1.68
C PRO A 118 5.16 7.38 -0.98
N GLY A 119 4.00 7.10 -1.54
CA GLY A 119 3.01 6.22 -0.96
C GLY A 119 1.67 6.34 -1.67
N PHE A 120 0.66 5.70 -1.12
CA PHE A 120 -0.70 5.76 -1.64
C PHE A 120 -1.71 5.79 -0.49
N GLY A 121 -2.85 6.41 -0.77
CA GLY A 121 -3.98 6.49 0.15
C GLY A 121 -5.17 5.71 -0.37
N LEU A 122 -6.03 5.32 0.56
CA LEU A 122 -7.34 4.75 0.27
C LEU A 122 -8.41 5.48 1.04
N GLN A 123 -9.58 5.61 0.44
CA GLN A 123 -10.80 6.04 1.09
C GLN A 123 -11.86 4.94 0.91
N PHE A 124 -12.55 4.61 2.00
CA PHE A 124 -13.68 3.68 2.00
C PHE A 124 -15.00 4.43 1.82
N HIS A 125 -16.03 3.73 1.37
CA HIS A 125 -17.38 4.30 1.21
C HIS A 125 -17.98 4.84 2.51
N ASN A 126 -17.60 4.27 3.66
CA ASN A 126 -17.99 4.79 4.97
C ASN A 126 -17.23 6.07 5.40
N GLY A 127 -16.26 6.53 4.60
CA GLY A 127 -15.45 7.72 4.87
C GLY A 127 -14.18 7.48 5.68
N ALA A 128 -13.92 6.25 6.15
CA ALA A 128 -12.64 5.90 6.74
C ALA A 128 -11.51 6.01 5.70
N LYS A 129 -10.28 6.24 6.17
CA LYS A 129 -9.11 6.38 5.31
C LYS A 129 -7.94 5.53 5.78
N VAL A 130 -7.12 5.10 4.83
CA VAL A 130 -5.84 4.44 5.09
C VAL A 130 -4.74 5.19 4.38
N PHE A 131 -3.61 5.30 5.05
CA PHE A 131 -2.41 5.95 4.58
C PHE A 131 -1.27 4.93 4.53
N CYS A 132 -0.76 4.65 3.33
CA CYS A 132 0.34 3.72 3.09
C CYS A 132 1.56 4.50 2.63
N LEU A 133 2.60 4.59 3.47
CA LEU A 133 3.84 5.31 3.16
C LEU A 133 4.99 4.34 2.89
N LEU A 134 5.77 4.57 1.85
CA LEU A 134 7.02 3.85 1.61
C LEU A 134 8.07 4.35 2.62
N VAL A 135 8.61 3.43 3.41
CA VAL A 135 9.53 3.73 4.52
C VAL A 135 10.95 3.25 4.22
N HIS A 136 11.09 2.12 3.54
CA HIS A 136 12.37 1.60 3.10
C HIS A 136 12.24 1.05 1.68
N SER A 137 13.36 1.02 0.97
CA SER A 137 13.53 0.34 -0.31
C SER A 137 14.89 -0.37 -0.33
N ALA A 138 14.96 -1.52 -1.00
CA ALA A 138 16.22 -2.24 -1.20
C ALA A 138 16.28 -2.91 -2.57
N ARG A 139 17.48 -2.97 -3.14
CA ARG A 139 17.77 -3.75 -4.35
C ARG A 139 17.70 -5.25 -4.06
N PRO A 140 17.65 -6.10 -5.11
CA PRO A 140 17.79 -7.54 -4.94
C PRO A 140 19.00 -7.91 -4.07
N GLY A 141 18.76 -8.66 -3.00
CA GLY A 141 19.79 -9.15 -2.07
C GLY A 141 20.34 -8.13 -1.08
N GLN A 142 19.80 -6.90 -1.03
CA GLN A 142 20.16 -5.90 -0.04
C GLN A 142 19.22 -5.90 1.16
N SER A 143 19.77 -5.55 2.32
CA SER A 143 18.99 -5.17 3.51
C SER A 143 18.44 -3.75 3.36
N PRO A 144 17.32 -3.41 4.03
CA PRO A 144 16.81 -2.04 4.04
C PRO A 144 17.83 -1.06 4.63
N GLY A 145 17.95 0.11 3.99
CA GLY A 145 18.76 1.23 4.48
C GLY A 145 18.08 2.00 5.62
N ALA A 146 18.54 3.22 5.88
CA ALA A 146 17.95 4.08 6.90
C ALA A 146 16.47 4.39 6.61
N LYS A 147 15.72 4.66 7.67
CA LYS A 147 14.29 4.93 7.59
C LYS A 147 14.01 6.20 6.79
N TYR A 148 13.08 6.11 5.84
CA TYR A 148 12.70 7.17 4.90
C TYR A 148 13.82 7.61 3.94
N GLU A 149 14.97 6.93 3.96
CA GLU A 149 16.01 7.09 2.96
C GLU A 149 15.78 6.07 1.84
N LEU A 150 14.85 6.42 0.94
CA LEU A 150 14.53 5.58 -0.22
C LEU A 150 15.62 5.75 -1.29
N GLN A 151 16.03 4.63 -1.87
CA GLN A 151 16.96 4.63 -2.99
C GLN A 151 16.27 5.26 -4.20
N ALA A 152 16.96 6.14 -4.92
CA ALA A 152 16.42 6.77 -6.12
C ALA A 152 16.04 5.75 -7.20
N ALA A 153 16.79 4.64 -7.27
CA ALA A 153 16.47 3.47 -8.09
C ALA A 153 16.95 2.17 -7.42
N PHE A 154 16.13 1.11 -7.50
CA PHE A 154 16.38 -0.18 -6.86
C PHE A 154 15.77 -1.38 -7.59
#